data_AF-A0A2D6LRQ9-F1
#
_entry.id   AF-A0A2D6LRQ9-F1
#
_cell.length_a   1.000
_cell.length_b   1.000
_cell.length_c   1.000
_cell.angle_alpha   90.00
_cell.angle_beta   90.00
_cell.angle_gamma   90.00
#
_symmetry.space_group_name_H-M   'P 1'
#
loop_
_entity.id
_entity.type
_entity.pdbx_description
1 polymer ?
#
loop_
_entity_poly.entity_id
_entity_poly.type
_entity_poly.pdbx_seq_one_letter_code
_entity_poly.pdbx_strand_id
1 'polypeptide(L)'
;MALVNPNRVKETTETTGTGTYTLEGATGNFQGFTAVGDGNTCYYCCTDGTQFEIGIGTFTASGTTLARTTILSSTNSNNAINWSSGEKDIFVTLPSSKLVFEDASNNVAIGNNITVGGTVDGRDLATDGAKLDGIEASATADQTAAEIRTLVESATDSNVFTDADHTKLNGIEASATADQTAAEIRTLVESATDSNVFTDADHTKLNGIEASATADQTDAEIKTAYENNSDTNAFTDALLTKLNGIETSATADQTKSDIDALNINADLLDGQHGSYYQTAATALGYVDVATANYGTIKVDDDRGVSWAGYGIRDDWTMMSDGASNFGIYNDTDNEWAILCRRNAEVELYHNGSEKAYTQSGGFYVNGTMTASGNVTAYSDEKLKDNIEPIENPIEKIKAIQGVTFNRNDIEGNPKQTGVIAQQVERVLPEVVETDEKGIKTVAYGNMVGLLVEAIRKQQDEIEELRAILEG
;
A
#
# COMPACT_ATOMS: atom_id res chain seq x y z
N MET A 1 -66.30 -13.44 -31.66
CA MET A 1 -66.35 -13.45 -33.13
C MET A 1 -64.92 -13.64 -33.63
N ALA A 2 -64.60 -14.80 -34.17
CA ALA A 2 -63.30 -15.07 -34.77
C ALA A 2 -63.41 -14.97 -36.30
N LEU A 3 -62.32 -14.58 -36.96
CA LEU A 3 -62.17 -14.72 -38.41
C LEU A 3 -61.68 -16.14 -38.70
N VAL A 4 -62.51 -16.93 -39.39
CA VAL A 4 -62.24 -18.33 -39.70
C VAL A 4 -62.35 -18.52 -41.22
N ASN A 5 -61.30 -19.05 -41.82
CA ASN A 5 -61.22 -19.31 -43.26
C ASN A 5 -60.99 -20.81 -43.51
N PRO A 6 -62.03 -21.66 -43.41
CA PRO A 6 -61.87 -23.09 -43.60
C PRO A 6 -61.52 -23.44 -45.04
N ASN A 7 -60.75 -24.50 -45.20
CA ASN A 7 -60.36 -24.99 -46.52
C ASN A 7 -61.56 -25.61 -47.27
N ARG A 8 -61.66 -25.34 -48.57
CA ARG A 8 -62.62 -25.97 -49.50
C ARG A 8 -64.09 -25.80 -49.09
N VAL A 9 -64.53 -24.58 -48.76
CA VAL A 9 -65.95 -24.27 -48.55
C VAL A 9 -66.56 -23.66 -49.81
N LYS A 10 -67.64 -24.24 -50.35
CA LYS A 10 -68.39 -23.73 -51.51
C LYS A 10 -69.85 -24.21 -51.50
N GLU A 11 -70.76 -23.28 -51.69
CA GLU A 11 -72.21 -23.49 -51.82
C GLU A 11 -72.77 -22.67 -53.01
N THR A 12 -74.06 -22.81 -53.30
CA THR A 12 -74.80 -21.91 -54.20
C THR A 12 -75.68 -20.94 -53.42
N THR A 13 -76.09 -19.86 -54.09
CA THR A 13 -77.13 -18.95 -53.61
C THR A 13 -77.94 -18.39 -54.77
N GLU A 14 -79.27 -18.41 -54.66
CA GLU A 14 -80.16 -17.71 -55.60
C GLU A 14 -80.50 -16.27 -55.17
N THR A 15 -79.96 -15.80 -54.03
CA THR A 15 -80.27 -14.48 -53.43
C THR A 15 -80.26 -13.34 -54.46
N THR A 16 -81.35 -12.58 -54.53
CA THR A 16 -81.45 -11.34 -55.33
C THR A 16 -81.27 -10.11 -54.44
N GLY A 17 -80.90 -8.97 -55.02
CA GLY A 17 -80.73 -7.75 -54.23
C GLY A 17 -79.37 -7.63 -53.56
N THR A 18 -79.25 -6.66 -52.66
CA THR A 18 -78.04 -6.36 -51.87
C THR A 18 -78.04 -6.99 -50.48
N GLY A 19 -79.06 -7.78 -50.15
CA GLY A 19 -79.27 -8.38 -48.84
C GLY A 19 -78.36 -9.58 -48.53
N THR A 20 -78.50 -10.08 -47.30
CA THR A 20 -77.88 -11.30 -46.80
C THR A 20 -78.05 -12.48 -47.76
N TYR A 21 -76.98 -13.25 -47.98
CA TYR A 21 -77.06 -14.45 -48.80
C TYR A 21 -77.76 -15.58 -48.05
N THR A 22 -78.73 -16.22 -48.68
CA THR A 22 -79.24 -17.54 -48.29
C THR A 22 -78.39 -18.61 -48.97
N LEU A 23 -77.89 -19.57 -48.20
CA LEU A 23 -76.97 -20.60 -48.65
C LEU A 23 -77.72 -21.93 -48.83
N GLU A 24 -77.45 -22.62 -49.94
CA GLU A 24 -78.25 -23.75 -50.43
C GLU A 24 -77.60 -25.13 -50.22
N GLY A 25 -76.49 -25.18 -49.47
CA GLY A 25 -75.76 -26.40 -49.16
C GLY A 25 -74.50 -26.60 -49.98
N ALA A 26 -73.65 -27.50 -49.51
CA ALA A 26 -72.36 -27.81 -50.12
C ALA A 26 -72.50 -28.32 -51.56
N THR A 27 -71.68 -27.79 -52.46
CA THR A 27 -71.62 -28.24 -53.86
C THR A 27 -70.52 -29.29 -54.06
N GLY A 28 -70.82 -30.38 -54.77
CA GLY A 28 -69.82 -31.42 -55.08
C GLY A 28 -69.08 -31.97 -53.84
N ASN A 29 -67.75 -32.06 -53.92
CA ASN A 29 -66.88 -32.50 -52.81
C ASN A 29 -66.29 -31.30 -52.02
N PHE A 30 -67.09 -30.23 -51.84
CA PHE A 30 -66.76 -29.11 -50.95
C PHE A 30 -67.47 -29.25 -49.61
N GLN A 31 -67.01 -28.49 -48.61
CA GLN A 31 -67.67 -28.32 -47.32
C GLN A 31 -68.70 -27.18 -47.41
N GLY A 32 -69.69 -27.22 -46.52
CA GLY A 32 -70.61 -26.10 -46.35
C GLY A 32 -70.04 -24.99 -45.45
N PHE A 33 -70.68 -23.82 -45.46
CA PHE A 33 -70.34 -22.68 -44.60
C PHE A 33 -70.55 -22.96 -43.11
N THR A 34 -71.21 -24.08 -42.74
CA THR A 34 -71.21 -24.58 -41.37
C THR A 34 -69.81 -24.79 -40.80
N ALA A 35 -68.81 -25.03 -41.65
CA ALA A 35 -67.40 -25.13 -41.26
C ALA A 35 -66.80 -23.81 -40.71
N VAL A 36 -67.42 -22.65 -40.99
CA VAL A 36 -67.00 -21.35 -40.44
C VAL A 36 -67.34 -21.25 -38.94
N GLY A 37 -68.38 -21.97 -38.50
CA GLY A 37 -68.92 -21.90 -37.14
C GLY A 37 -69.88 -20.73 -36.96
N ASP A 38 -70.94 -20.95 -36.17
CA ASP A 38 -72.02 -19.98 -35.96
C ASP A 38 -71.50 -18.66 -35.34
N GLY A 39 -71.89 -17.53 -35.93
CA GLY A 39 -71.51 -16.18 -35.47
C GLY A 39 -70.07 -15.77 -35.79
N ASN A 40 -69.27 -16.62 -36.45
CA ASN A 40 -67.93 -16.25 -36.90
C ASN A 40 -67.95 -15.55 -38.26
N THR A 41 -66.87 -14.83 -38.55
CA THR A 41 -66.66 -14.20 -39.85
C THR A 41 -65.77 -15.06 -40.73
N CYS A 42 -65.97 -14.99 -42.05
CA CYS A 42 -65.06 -15.55 -43.04
C CYS A 42 -64.88 -14.57 -44.19
N TYR A 43 -63.81 -14.70 -44.93
CA TYR A 43 -63.73 -14.07 -46.24
C TYR A 43 -64.48 -14.92 -47.27
N TYR A 44 -65.37 -14.31 -48.05
CA TYR A 44 -66.12 -15.00 -49.09
C TYR A 44 -65.93 -14.34 -50.45
N CYS A 45 -66.23 -15.09 -51.51
CA CYS A 45 -66.51 -14.59 -52.85
C CYS A 45 -67.86 -15.11 -53.30
N CYS A 46 -68.69 -14.27 -53.89
CA CYS A 46 -69.93 -14.63 -54.58
C CYS A 46 -69.84 -14.18 -56.05
N THR A 47 -70.20 -15.05 -57.00
CA THR A 47 -70.13 -14.75 -58.43
C THR A 47 -71.18 -15.50 -59.25
N ASP A 48 -71.71 -14.85 -60.29
CA ASP A 48 -72.54 -15.47 -61.34
C ASP A 48 -71.71 -15.81 -62.61
N GLY A 49 -70.38 -15.72 -62.53
CA GLY A 49 -69.46 -15.86 -63.67
C GLY A 49 -69.27 -14.59 -64.50
N THR A 50 -70.08 -13.54 -64.28
CA THR A 50 -69.94 -12.23 -64.94
C THR A 50 -69.57 -11.13 -63.93
N GLN A 51 -70.26 -11.10 -62.80
CA GLN A 51 -70.07 -10.19 -61.69
C GLN A 51 -69.48 -10.96 -60.50
N PHE A 52 -68.70 -10.29 -59.66
CA PHE A 52 -68.17 -10.89 -58.44
C PHE A 52 -68.16 -9.89 -57.28
N GLU A 53 -68.30 -10.42 -56.07
CA GLU A 53 -68.17 -9.68 -54.83
C GLU A 53 -67.33 -10.50 -53.84
N ILE A 54 -66.27 -9.91 -53.33
CA ILE A 54 -65.43 -10.45 -52.26
C ILE A 54 -65.64 -9.60 -51.01
N GLY A 55 -65.88 -10.25 -49.88
CA GLY A 55 -66.18 -9.55 -48.63
C GLY A 55 -65.83 -10.35 -47.39
N ILE A 56 -66.08 -9.72 -46.24
CA ILE A 56 -66.16 -10.39 -44.95
C ILE A 56 -67.63 -10.70 -44.72
N GLY A 57 -67.95 -11.97 -44.53
CA GLY A 57 -69.30 -12.44 -44.26
C GLY A 57 -69.40 -13.00 -42.85
N THR A 58 -70.46 -12.68 -42.13
CA THR A 58 -70.79 -13.34 -40.85
C THR A 58 -71.74 -14.49 -41.14
N PHE A 59 -71.33 -15.72 -40.79
CA PHE A 59 -72.16 -16.90 -40.96
C PHE A 59 -73.12 -17.05 -39.78
N THR A 60 -74.40 -17.30 -40.08
CA THR A 60 -75.42 -17.63 -39.09
C THR A 60 -76.00 -19.00 -39.44
N ALA A 61 -75.80 -19.96 -38.54
CA ALA A 61 -76.26 -21.33 -38.72
C ALA A 61 -77.80 -21.41 -38.75
N SER A 62 -78.46 -20.64 -37.87
CA SER A 62 -79.91 -20.48 -37.87
C SER A 62 -80.35 -19.69 -39.12
N GLY A 63 -80.91 -20.41 -40.09
CA GLY A 63 -81.34 -19.86 -41.38
C GLY A 63 -80.31 -19.97 -42.51
N THR A 64 -79.18 -20.65 -42.28
CA THR A 64 -78.12 -20.92 -43.28
C THR A 64 -77.79 -19.68 -44.11
N THR A 65 -77.44 -18.60 -43.42
CA THR A 65 -77.20 -17.30 -44.07
C THR A 65 -75.77 -16.80 -43.91
N LEU A 66 -75.33 -16.01 -44.89
CA LEU A 66 -74.10 -15.23 -44.80
C LEU A 66 -74.43 -13.74 -44.93
N ALA A 67 -74.35 -13.02 -43.81
CA ALA A 67 -74.55 -11.57 -43.80
C ALA A 67 -73.33 -10.89 -44.42
N ARG A 68 -73.55 -9.93 -45.31
CA ARG A 68 -72.48 -9.18 -45.98
C ARG A 68 -71.91 -8.10 -45.05
N THR A 69 -71.02 -8.49 -44.13
CA THR A 69 -70.50 -7.60 -43.08
C THR A 69 -69.62 -6.47 -43.63
N THR A 70 -68.77 -6.76 -44.62
CA THR A 70 -67.94 -5.74 -45.28
C THR A 70 -67.67 -6.16 -46.72
N ILE A 71 -67.84 -5.25 -47.68
CA ILE A 71 -67.42 -5.50 -49.06
C ILE A 71 -65.98 -5.02 -49.23
N LEU A 72 -65.11 -5.90 -49.70
CA LEU A 72 -63.68 -5.63 -49.90
C LEU A 72 -63.36 -5.32 -51.36
N SER A 73 -63.98 -6.04 -52.29
CA SER A 73 -63.85 -5.81 -53.72
C SER A 73 -65.08 -6.30 -54.46
N SER A 74 -65.58 -5.55 -55.43
CA SER A 74 -66.68 -6.02 -56.28
C SER A 74 -66.68 -5.35 -57.65
N THR A 75 -67.37 -5.94 -58.61
CA THR A 75 -67.64 -5.31 -59.92
C THR A 75 -68.60 -4.12 -59.84
N ASN A 76 -69.11 -3.79 -58.66
CA ASN A 76 -69.97 -2.62 -58.39
C ASN A 76 -69.21 -1.52 -57.61
N SER A 77 -67.99 -1.20 -58.05
CA SER A 77 -67.11 -0.21 -57.41
C SER A 77 -66.92 -0.46 -55.90
N ASN A 78 -66.69 -1.73 -55.54
CA ASN A 78 -66.52 -2.20 -54.16
C ASN A 78 -67.75 -1.99 -53.25
N ASN A 79 -68.94 -1.76 -53.82
CA ASN A 79 -70.21 -1.80 -53.08
C ASN A 79 -70.90 -3.16 -53.21
N ALA A 80 -71.92 -3.39 -52.38
CA ALA A 80 -72.73 -4.59 -52.47
C ALA A 80 -73.36 -4.72 -53.87
N ILE A 81 -73.26 -5.88 -54.50
CA ILE A 81 -73.88 -6.15 -55.80
C ILE A 81 -75.37 -6.36 -55.60
N ASN A 82 -76.16 -5.69 -56.43
CA ASN A 82 -77.60 -5.91 -56.54
C ASN A 82 -77.83 -7.10 -57.50
N TRP A 83 -77.89 -8.31 -56.96
CA TRP A 83 -77.96 -9.52 -57.79
C TRP A 83 -79.31 -9.67 -58.49
N SER A 84 -79.26 -10.01 -59.77
CA SER A 84 -80.42 -10.53 -60.51
C SER A 84 -80.73 -11.97 -60.10
N SER A 85 -81.92 -12.43 -60.49
CA SER A 85 -82.33 -13.84 -60.34
C SER A 85 -81.37 -14.78 -61.07
N GLY A 86 -81.12 -15.94 -60.50
CA GLY A 86 -80.24 -16.97 -61.05
C GLY A 86 -79.30 -17.55 -59.99
N GLU A 87 -78.77 -18.74 -60.22
CA GLU A 87 -77.80 -19.38 -59.33
C GLU A 87 -76.46 -18.64 -59.35
N LYS A 88 -75.85 -18.47 -58.18
CA LYS A 88 -74.52 -17.89 -57.99
C LYS A 88 -73.68 -18.83 -57.16
N ASP A 89 -72.41 -18.96 -57.50
CA ASP A 89 -71.43 -19.65 -56.68
C ASP A 89 -71.00 -18.75 -55.52
N ILE A 90 -71.01 -19.28 -54.29
CA ILE A 90 -70.48 -18.61 -53.11
C ILE A 90 -69.51 -19.52 -52.36
N PHE A 91 -68.33 -19.01 -52.05
CA PHE A 91 -67.26 -19.82 -51.45
C PHE A 91 -66.37 -19.00 -50.54
N VAL A 92 -65.70 -19.67 -49.60
CA VAL A 92 -64.67 -19.03 -48.78
C VAL A 92 -63.40 -18.87 -49.62
N THR A 93 -62.85 -17.66 -49.64
CA THR A 93 -61.59 -17.34 -50.34
C THR A 93 -60.72 -16.44 -49.48
N LEU A 94 -59.43 -16.29 -49.80
CA LEU A 94 -58.57 -15.29 -49.18
C LEU A 94 -58.37 -14.12 -50.15
N PRO A 95 -58.78 -12.88 -49.81
CA PRO A 95 -58.54 -11.72 -50.65
C PRO A 95 -57.04 -11.41 -50.71
N SER A 96 -56.55 -11.04 -51.89
CA SER A 96 -55.13 -10.70 -52.10
C SER A 96 -54.64 -9.55 -51.22
N SER A 97 -55.52 -8.61 -50.87
CA SER A 97 -55.22 -7.50 -49.95
C SER A 97 -54.95 -7.90 -48.50
N LYS A 98 -55.08 -9.19 -48.18
CA LYS A 98 -54.83 -9.76 -46.85
C LYS A 98 -53.70 -10.79 -46.85
N LEU A 99 -52.98 -10.95 -47.96
CA LEU A 99 -51.83 -11.84 -48.07
C LEU A 99 -50.53 -11.12 -47.71
N VAL A 100 -49.60 -11.87 -47.12
CA VAL A 100 -48.19 -11.49 -47.00
C VAL A 100 -47.42 -12.25 -48.09
N PHE A 101 -46.65 -11.53 -48.91
CA PHE A 101 -45.83 -12.13 -49.96
C PHE A 101 -44.44 -12.46 -49.43
N GLU A 102 -44.00 -13.69 -49.65
CA GLU A 102 -42.62 -14.12 -49.44
C GLU A 102 -41.83 -14.01 -50.76
N ASP A 103 -40.54 -13.73 -50.66
CA ASP A 103 -39.60 -13.82 -51.77
C ASP A 103 -39.23 -15.29 -52.07
N ALA A 104 -38.41 -15.51 -53.10
CA ALA A 104 -37.97 -16.84 -53.50
C ALA A 104 -37.15 -17.60 -52.44
N SER A 105 -36.72 -16.91 -51.38
CA SER A 105 -35.98 -17.47 -50.24
C SER A 105 -36.86 -17.63 -49.00
N ASN A 106 -38.18 -17.47 -49.12
CA ASN A 106 -39.16 -17.47 -48.03
C ASN A 106 -38.98 -16.32 -47.02
N ASN A 107 -38.46 -15.16 -47.46
CA ASN A 107 -38.38 -13.96 -46.62
C ASN A 107 -39.49 -12.96 -46.94
N VAL A 108 -39.92 -12.18 -45.95
CA VAL A 108 -40.85 -11.05 -46.14
C VAL A 108 -40.05 -9.76 -46.22
N ALA A 109 -40.00 -9.13 -47.40
CA ALA A 109 -39.34 -7.84 -47.61
C ALA A 109 -40.34 -6.68 -47.50
N ILE A 110 -40.14 -5.76 -46.54
CA ILE A 110 -40.96 -4.57 -46.34
C ILE A 110 -40.08 -3.34 -46.58
N GLY A 111 -40.39 -2.55 -47.61
CA GLY A 111 -39.57 -1.40 -48.03
C GLY A 111 -39.76 -0.12 -47.20
N ASN A 112 -40.63 -0.14 -46.20
CA ASN A 112 -40.95 0.98 -45.31
C ASN A 112 -40.89 0.51 -43.84
N ASN A 113 -41.27 1.40 -42.91
CA ASN A 113 -41.30 1.10 -41.48
C ASN A 113 -42.26 -0.05 -41.16
N ILE A 114 -41.84 -0.90 -40.22
CA ILE A 114 -42.65 -1.96 -39.64
C ILE A 114 -43.13 -1.48 -38.26
N THR A 115 -44.43 -1.41 -38.04
CA THR A 115 -45.01 -1.15 -36.71
C THR A 115 -45.45 -2.47 -36.09
N VAL A 116 -44.82 -2.87 -34.97
CA VAL A 116 -45.18 -4.04 -34.19
C VAL A 116 -45.83 -3.60 -32.86
N GLY A 117 -46.96 -4.22 -32.50
CA GLY A 117 -47.67 -3.89 -31.25
C GLY A 117 -47.13 -4.62 -30.01
N GLY A 118 -46.01 -5.32 -30.13
CA GLY A 118 -45.43 -6.16 -29.08
C GLY A 118 -43.96 -6.47 -29.36
N THR A 119 -43.42 -7.50 -28.72
CA THR A 119 -42.01 -7.87 -28.88
C THR A 119 -41.76 -8.66 -30.17
N VAL A 120 -40.56 -8.52 -30.73
CA VAL A 120 -40.05 -9.37 -31.80
C VAL A 120 -39.06 -10.33 -31.17
N ASP A 121 -39.39 -11.63 -31.16
CA ASP A 121 -38.55 -12.66 -30.53
C ASP A 121 -38.22 -12.35 -29.05
N GLY A 122 -39.20 -11.82 -28.31
CA GLY A 122 -39.04 -11.45 -26.90
C GLY A 122 -38.31 -10.12 -26.64
N ARG A 123 -37.75 -9.47 -27.65
CA ARG A 123 -37.12 -8.14 -27.53
C ARG A 123 -38.10 -7.02 -27.83
N ASP A 124 -38.07 -5.98 -26.99
CA ASP A 124 -38.73 -4.72 -27.27
C ASP A 124 -37.80 -3.85 -28.12
N LEU A 125 -38.02 -3.92 -29.44
CA LEU A 125 -37.23 -3.22 -30.43
C LEU A 125 -37.27 -1.69 -30.26
N ALA A 126 -38.33 -1.13 -29.67
CA ALA A 126 -38.42 0.29 -29.40
C ALA A 126 -37.51 0.69 -28.23
N THR A 127 -37.50 -0.10 -27.16
CA THR A 127 -36.60 0.08 -26.02
C THR A 127 -35.14 -0.12 -26.43
N ASP A 128 -34.84 -1.16 -27.22
CA ASP A 128 -33.48 -1.43 -27.69
C ASP A 128 -32.99 -0.33 -28.65
N GLY A 129 -33.88 0.18 -29.53
CA GLY A 129 -33.58 1.32 -30.39
C GLY A 129 -33.21 2.57 -29.59
N ALA A 130 -34.01 2.95 -28.58
CA ALA A 130 -33.72 4.11 -27.74
C ALA A 130 -32.39 3.97 -26.97
N LYS A 131 -32.03 2.76 -26.54
CA LYS A 131 -30.72 2.50 -25.91
C LYS A 131 -29.57 2.67 -26.89
N LEU A 132 -29.73 2.19 -28.13
CA LEU A 132 -28.71 2.32 -29.18
C LEU A 132 -28.55 3.77 -29.64
N ASP A 133 -29.65 4.52 -29.77
CA ASP A 133 -29.63 5.94 -30.12
C ASP A 133 -28.87 6.79 -29.07
N GLY A 134 -28.90 6.37 -27.80
CA GLY A 134 -28.15 7.03 -26.71
C GLY A 134 -26.64 6.75 -26.71
N ILE A 135 -26.21 5.63 -27.29
CA ILE A 135 -24.79 5.25 -27.37
C ILE A 135 -24.05 6.17 -28.35
N GLU A 136 -24.67 6.53 -29.48
CA GLU A 136 -24.05 7.40 -30.49
C GLU A 136 -24.02 8.88 -30.07
N ALA A 137 -24.92 9.30 -29.17
CA ALA A 137 -24.90 10.65 -28.60
C ALA A 137 -23.81 10.87 -27.54
N SER A 138 -23.25 9.79 -26.97
CA SER A 138 -22.24 9.84 -25.89
C SER A 138 -20.88 9.29 -26.31
N ALA A 139 -20.81 8.53 -27.41
CA ALA A 139 -19.56 8.15 -28.05
C ALA A 139 -19.18 9.22 -29.08
N THR A 140 -18.42 10.24 -28.67
CA THR A 140 -17.62 10.99 -29.64
C THR A 140 -16.78 9.98 -30.42
N ALA A 141 -16.77 10.06 -31.75
CA ALA A 141 -16.04 9.17 -32.66
C ALA A 141 -14.64 8.80 -32.15
N ASP A 142 -14.10 7.65 -32.61
CA ASP A 142 -12.75 7.15 -32.29
C ASP A 142 -11.78 8.29 -31.96
N GLN A 143 -11.43 8.42 -30.67
CA GLN A 143 -10.57 9.50 -30.21
C GLN A 143 -9.26 9.44 -31.00
N THR A 144 -8.92 10.53 -31.67
CA THR A 144 -7.65 10.63 -32.37
C THR A 144 -6.51 10.56 -31.36
N ALA A 145 -5.32 10.13 -31.80
CA ALA A 145 -4.14 10.11 -30.94
C ALA A 145 -3.79 11.50 -30.35
N ALA A 146 -4.25 12.59 -30.98
CA ALA A 146 -4.10 13.94 -30.48
C ALA A 146 -5.04 14.24 -29.31
N GLU A 147 -6.31 13.83 -29.40
CA GLU A 147 -7.30 13.99 -28.32
C GLU A 147 -6.92 13.16 -27.09
N ILE A 148 -6.46 11.92 -27.30
CA ILE A 148 -5.93 11.08 -26.23
C ILE A 148 -4.72 11.74 -25.57
N ARG A 149 -3.79 12.29 -26.36
CA ARG A 149 -2.61 12.99 -25.83
C ARG A 149 -3.01 14.17 -24.95
N THR A 150 -3.91 15.03 -25.43
CA THR A 150 -4.37 16.19 -24.65
C THR A 150 -5.07 15.77 -23.35
N LEU A 151 -5.88 14.71 -23.39
CA LEU A 151 -6.54 14.19 -22.19
C LEU A 151 -5.52 13.66 -21.17
N VAL A 152 -4.53 12.86 -21.62
CA VAL A 152 -3.45 12.33 -20.77
C VAL A 152 -2.59 13.45 -20.18
N GLU A 153 -2.26 14.48 -20.97
CA GLU A 153 -1.51 15.65 -20.48
C GLU A 153 -2.30 16.48 -19.46
N SER A 154 -3.62 16.51 -19.57
CA SER A 154 -4.50 17.24 -18.64
C SER A 154 -4.87 16.45 -17.38
N ALA A 155 -4.61 15.14 -17.36
CA ALA A 155 -4.95 14.27 -16.25
C ALA A 155 -4.03 14.52 -15.05
N THR A 156 -4.60 14.82 -13.90
CA THR A 156 -3.87 15.13 -12.66
C THR A 156 -3.31 13.90 -11.94
N ASP A 157 -3.71 12.70 -12.35
CA ASP A 157 -3.39 11.38 -11.80
C ASP A 157 -2.69 10.45 -12.82
N SER A 158 -2.22 11.02 -13.93
CA SER A 158 -1.49 10.28 -14.95
C SER A 158 -0.05 10.00 -14.50
N ASN A 159 0.28 8.71 -14.26
CA ASN A 159 1.66 8.23 -14.09
C ASN A 159 2.47 8.21 -15.40
N VAL A 160 1.97 8.83 -16.47
CA VAL A 160 2.65 8.98 -17.76
C VAL A 160 3.44 10.28 -17.74
N PHE A 161 4.73 10.22 -18.07
CA PHE A 161 5.53 11.42 -18.30
C PHE A 161 4.87 12.30 -19.36
N THR A 162 4.50 13.52 -18.97
CA THR A 162 3.91 14.49 -19.90
C THR A 162 4.98 15.06 -20.82
N ASP A 163 4.58 15.68 -21.93
CA ASP A 163 5.51 16.40 -22.82
C ASP A 163 6.26 17.52 -22.04
N ALA A 164 5.64 18.07 -20.99
CA ALA A 164 6.27 19.02 -20.07
C ALA A 164 7.37 18.37 -19.20
N ASP A 165 7.15 17.16 -18.69
CA ASP A 165 8.15 16.43 -17.91
C ASP A 165 9.34 16.01 -18.80
N HIS A 166 9.06 15.55 -20.02
CA HIS A 166 10.11 15.27 -21.01
C HIS A 166 10.92 16.52 -21.36
N THR A 167 10.27 17.68 -21.48
CA THR A 167 10.96 18.96 -21.72
C THR A 167 11.86 19.34 -20.54
N LYS A 168 11.38 19.17 -19.30
CA LYS A 168 12.18 19.41 -18.09
C LYS A 168 13.38 18.47 -18.02
N LEU A 169 13.17 17.18 -18.28
CA LEU A 169 14.24 16.17 -18.26
C LEU A 169 15.32 16.46 -19.30
N ASN A 170 14.92 16.81 -20.53
CA ASN A 170 15.85 17.25 -21.58
C ASN A 170 16.61 18.54 -21.18
N GLY A 171 15.97 19.42 -20.41
CA GLY A 171 16.59 20.64 -19.89
C GLY A 171 17.59 20.41 -18.76
N ILE A 172 17.44 19.34 -17.97
CA ILE A 172 18.37 18.97 -16.90
C ILE A 172 19.73 18.58 -17.49
N GLU A 173 19.75 17.74 -18.54
CA GLU A 173 21.00 17.37 -19.23
C GLU A 173 21.70 18.59 -19.86
N ALA A 174 20.92 19.54 -20.40
CA ALA A 174 21.47 20.75 -21.01
C ALA A 174 21.95 21.80 -19.98
N SER A 175 21.47 21.74 -18.74
CA SER A 175 21.80 22.70 -17.66
C SER A 175 22.76 22.12 -16.63
N ALA A 176 22.99 20.81 -16.65
CA ALA A 176 24.06 20.18 -15.90
C ALA A 176 25.39 20.67 -16.48
N THR A 177 26.20 21.33 -15.67
CA THR A 177 27.62 21.51 -16.00
C THR A 177 28.21 20.12 -16.16
N ALA A 178 28.82 19.83 -17.31
CA ALA A 178 29.48 18.55 -17.59
C ALA A 178 30.28 18.05 -16.38
N ASP A 179 30.34 16.73 -16.20
CA ASP A 179 31.10 16.09 -15.11
C ASP A 179 32.46 16.78 -14.93
N GLN A 180 32.65 17.41 -13.77
CA GLN A 180 33.88 18.14 -13.50
C GLN A 180 35.05 17.16 -13.54
N THR A 181 36.00 17.43 -14.40
CA THR A 181 37.24 16.65 -14.47
C THR A 181 38.01 16.81 -13.16
N ALA A 182 38.85 15.84 -12.83
CA ALA A 182 39.72 15.91 -11.65
C ALA A 182 40.63 17.17 -11.65
N ALA A 183 40.91 17.76 -12.82
CA ALA A 183 41.67 19.00 -12.94
C ALA A 183 40.85 20.24 -12.53
N GLU A 184 39.57 20.30 -12.91
CA GLU A 184 38.65 21.37 -12.51
C GLU A 184 38.39 21.34 -11.01
N ILE A 185 38.19 20.15 -10.44
CA ILE A 185 38.04 19.97 -9.00
C ILE A 185 39.30 20.43 -8.25
N ARG A 186 40.49 20.04 -8.74
CA ARG A 186 41.76 20.47 -8.14
C ARG A 186 41.91 21.99 -8.14
N THR A 187 41.57 22.65 -9.25
CA THR A 187 41.61 24.10 -9.38
C THR A 187 40.65 24.79 -8.40
N LEU A 188 39.44 24.25 -8.24
CA LEU A 188 38.45 24.78 -7.30
C LEU A 188 38.90 24.65 -5.85
N VAL A 189 39.41 23.48 -5.46
CA VAL A 189 39.95 23.22 -4.10
C VAL A 189 41.11 24.15 -3.79
N GLU A 190 42.00 24.39 -4.75
CA GLU A 190 43.13 25.29 -4.57
C GLU A 190 42.71 26.78 -4.47
N SER A 191 41.58 27.14 -5.07
CA SER A 191 40.99 28.49 -4.96
C SER A 191 40.14 28.73 -3.71
N ALA A 192 39.78 27.67 -2.98
CA ALA A 192 38.88 27.75 -1.83
C ALA A 192 39.62 28.28 -0.59
N THR A 193 39.11 29.37 0.00
CA THR A 193 39.74 30.02 1.17
C THR A 193 39.54 29.29 2.49
N ASP A 194 38.64 28.31 2.53
CA ASP A 194 38.24 27.49 3.69
C ASP A 194 38.61 26.01 3.53
N SER A 195 39.40 25.68 2.50
CA SER A 195 39.91 24.32 2.28
C SER A 195 40.96 23.95 3.32
N ASN A 196 40.72 22.87 4.07
CA ASN A 196 41.72 22.23 4.94
C ASN A 196 42.65 21.25 4.16
N VAL A 197 42.61 21.27 2.82
CA VAL A 197 43.44 20.41 1.98
C VAL A 197 44.79 21.09 1.75
N PHE A 198 45.88 20.36 1.95
CA PHE A 198 47.22 20.84 1.57
C PHE A 198 47.27 21.08 0.07
N THR A 199 47.59 22.33 -0.32
CA THR A 199 47.75 22.71 -1.73
C THR A 199 49.09 22.21 -2.29
N ASP A 200 49.26 22.22 -3.61
CA ASP A 200 50.55 21.88 -4.25
C ASP A 200 51.66 22.83 -3.76
N ALA A 201 51.30 24.08 -3.42
CA ALA A 201 52.20 25.06 -2.80
C ALA A 201 52.62 24.66 -1.37
N ASP A 202 51.70 24.13 -0.56
CA ASP A 202 52.01 23.65 0.79
C ASP A 202 52.90 22.41 0.76
N HIS A 203 52.62 21.47 -0.16
CA HIS A 203 53.47 20.31 -0.41
C HIS A 203 54.87 20.71 -0.86
N THR A 204 54.99 21.71 -1.74
CA THR A 204 56.30 22.24 -2.18
C THR A 204 57.07 22.86 -1.02
N LYS A 205 56.40 23.61 -0.13
CA LYS A 205 57.03 24.17 1.07
C LYS A 205 57.51 23.07 2.02
N LEU A 206 56.67 22.06 2.28
CA LEU A 206 57.01 20.95 3.17
C LEU A 206 58.20 20.13 2.64
N ASN A 207 58.23 19.84 1.34
CA ASN A 207 59.35 19.18 0.68
C ASN A 207 60.66 20.01 0.77
N GLY A 208 60.55 21.34 0.85
CA GLY A 208 61.70 22.25 1.00
C GLY A 208 62.27 22.36 2.42
N ILE A 209 61.51 21.95 3.45
CA ILE A 209 61.95 22.00 4.85
C ILE A 209 63.07 20.98 5.10
N GLU A 210 62.97 19.76 4.58
CA GLU A 210 64.03 18.73 4.67
C GLU A 210 65.33 19.19 3.98
N ALA A 211 65.22 19.90 2.86
CA ALA A 211 66.37 20.35 2.07
C ALA A 211 67.12 21.56 2.68
N SER A 212 66.48 22.29 3.61
CA SER A 212 67.04 23.49 4.25
C SER A 212 67.31 23.30 5.75
N ALA A 213 66.90 22.17 6.33
CA ALA A 213 67.31 21.79 7.68
C ALA A 213 68.81 21.45 7.65
N THR A 214 69.58 22.13 8.50
CA THR A 214 70.94 21.67 8.81
C THR A 214 70.84 20.26 9.38
N ALA A 215 71.65 19.32 8.88
CA ALA A 215 71.67 17.93 9.35
C ALA A 215 71.59 17.84 10.88
N ASP A 216 70.88 16.83 11.40
CA ASP A 216 70.73 16.60 12.84
C ASP A 216 72.09 16.69 13.53
N GLN A 217 72.19 17.55 14.55
CA GLN A 217 73.44 17.73 15.29
C GLN A 217 73.81 16.40 15.94
N THR A 218 75.05 15.96 15.75
CA THR A 218 75.56 14.76 16.40
C THR A 218 75.63 14.96 17.91
N ASP A 219 75.52 13.89 18.69
CA ASP A 219 75.64 13.93 20.16
C ASP A 219 76.90 14.66 20.63
N ALA A 220 77.99 14.59 19.86
CA ALA A 220 79.26 15.27 20.15
C ALA A 220 79.17 16.79 19.97
N GLU A 221 78.46 17.26 18.94
CA GLU A 221 78.22 18.69 18.69
C GLU A 221 77.31 19.28 19.76
N ILE A 222 76.28 18.54 20.17
CA ILE A 222 75.38 18.92 21.27
C ILE A 222 76.15 18.97 22.59
N LYS A 223 76.96 17.96 22.92
CA LYS A 223 77.79 17.94 24.13
C LYS A 223 78.74 19.14 24.17
N THR A 224 79.40 19.44 23.05
CA THR A 224 80.34 20.56 22.94
C THR A 224 79.64 21.91 23.09
N ALA A 225 78.47 22.10 22.47
CA ALA A 225 77.68 23.32 22.61
C ALA A 225 77.14 23.52 24.04
N TYR A 226 76.71 22.43 24.68
CA TYR A 226 76.25 22.41 26.07
C TYR A 226 77.37 22.79 27.05
N GLU A 227 78.57 22.22 26.89
CA GLU A 227 79.72 22.49 27.77
C GLU A 227 80.33 23.89 27.60
N ASN A 228 80.22 24.47 26.40
CA ASN A 228 80.71 25.83 26.14
C ASN A 228 79.69 26.92 26.54
N ASN A 229 78.48 26.55 26.94
CA ASN A 229 77.47 27.50 27.34
C ASN A 229 77.76 28.03 28.76
N SER A 230 78.12 29.31 28.84
CA SER A 230 78.55 29.99 30.07
C SER A 230 77.46 30.19 31.12
N ASP A 231 76.20 29.91 30.80
CA ASP A 231 75.04 30.21 31.66
C ASP A 231 74.18 28.96 31.93
N THR A 232 74.84 27.84 32.23
CA THR A 232 74.12 26.61 32.59
C THR A 232 74.40 26.24 34.04
N ASN A 233 73.32 25.99 34.80
CA ASN A 233 73.35 25.29 36.09
C ASN A 233 73.72 23.79 35.93
N ALA A 234 74.56 23.47 34.93
CA ALA A 234 74.91 22.13 34.52
C ALA A 234 76.03 21.56 35.40
N PHE A 235 75.84 20.33 35.87
CA PHE A 235 76.91 19.52 36.44
C PHE A 235 77.90 19.15 35.35
N THR A 236 78.87 20.03 35.08
CA THR A 236 80.00 19.74 34.18
C THR A 236 80.77 18.52 34.67
N ASP A 237 81.53 17.86 33.78
CA ASP A 237 82.39 16.72 34.16
C ASP A 237 83.36 17.09 35.32
N ALA A 238 83.73 18.37 35.42
CA ALA A 238 84.51 18.91 36.54
C ALA A 238 83.71 18.99 37.86
N LEU A 239 82.42 19.32 37.81
CA LEU A 239 81.52 19.27 38.97
C LEU A 239 81.19 17.83 39.37
N LEU A 240 81.01 16.91 38.42
CA LEU A 240 80.86 15.47 38.68
C LEU A 240 82.11 14.91 39.37
N THR A 241 83.30 15.33 38.92
CA THR A 241 84.57 14.97 39.56
C THR A 241 84.65 15.49 40.99
N LYS A 242 84.17 16.72 41.25
CA LYS A 242 84.07 17.26 42.62
C LYS A 242 83.07 16.48 43.48
N LEU A 243 81.91 16.13 42.95
CA LEU A 243 80.89 15.33 43.63
C LEU A 243 81.41 13.94 44.00
N ASN A 244 82.12 13.28 43.09
CA ASN A 244 82.77 11.99 43.34
C ASN A 244 83.85 12.05 44.45
N GLY A 245 84.37 13.24 44.78
CA GLY A 245 85.31 13.46 45.88
C GLY A 245 84.67 13.81 47.23
N ILE A 246 83.35 14.04 47.29
CA ILE A 246 82.66 14.45 48.53
C ILE A 246 82.61 13.31 49.56
N GLU A 247 82.46 12.06 49.11
CA GLU A 247 82.46 10.86 49.96
C GLU A 247 83.71 10.78 50.86
N THR A 248 84.87 11.17 50.32
CA THR A 248 86.16 11.14 51.04
C THR A 248 86.31 12.20 52.14
N SER A 249 85.41 13.19 52.22
CA SER A 249 85.46 14.27 53.22
C SER A 249 84.15 14.42 54.02
N ALA A 250 83.13 13.61 53.74
CA ALA A 250 81.91 13.54 54.54
C ALA A 250 82.19 12.79 55.84
N THR A 251 81.59 13.23 56.95
CA THR A 251 81.47 12.39 58.15
C THR A 251 80.70 11.13 57.77
N ALA A 252 81.22 9.96 58.13
CA ALA A 252 80.63 8.66 57.78
C ALA A 252 79.11 8.63 57.97
N ASP A 253 78.40 7.98 57.05
CA ASP A 253 76.97 7.72 57.15
C ASP A 253 76.59 7.28 58.56
N GLN A 254 75.53 7.89 59.12
CA GLN A 254 75.03 7.49 60.42
C GLN A 254 74.66 6.02 60.36
N THR A 255 75.27 5.21 61.22
CA THR A 255 74.98 3.78 61.25
C THR A 255 73.53 3.56 61.70
N LYS A 256 72.94 2.41 61.37
CA LYS A 256 71.60 2.05 61.90
C LYS A 256 71.50 2.22 63.42
N SER A 257 72.60 2.00 64.15
CA SER A 257 72.67 2.21 65.60
C SER A 257 72.52 3.68 66.00
N ASP A 258 73.05 4.62 65.21
CA ASP A 258 72.96 6.06 65.48
C ASP A 258 71.54 6.59 65.21
N ILE A 259 70.85 6.02 64.21
CA ILE A 259 69.48 6.35 63.85
C ILE A 259 68.49 5.76 64.87
N ASP A 260 68.68 4.50 65.27
CA ASP A 260 67.83 3.85 66.28
C ASP A 260 67.95 4.53 67.66
N ALA A 261 69.12 5.12 67.97
CA ALA A 261 69.36 5.85 69.22
C ALA A 261 68.61 7.19 69.32
N LEU A 262 68.10 7.73 68.21
CA LEU A 262 67.28 8.96 68.20
C LEU A 262 65.84 8.71 68.68
N ASN A 263 65.42 7.45 68.80
CA ASN A 263 64.11 7.04 69.33
C ASN A 263 62.93 7.80 68.66
N ILE A 264 63.09 8.14 67.37
CA ILE A 264 62.07 8.81 66.57
C ILE A 264 61.03 7.76 66.21
N ASN A 265 59.93 7.76 66.94
CA ASN A 265 58.72 7.10 66.50
C ASN A 265 58.19 7.83 65.25
N ALA A 266 58.25 7.19 64.09
CA ALA A 266 57.71 7.73 62.84
C ALA A 266 56.17 7.96 62.89
N ASP A 267 55.47 7.40 63.88
CA ASP A 267 54.01 7.47 64.09
C ASP A 267 53.54 8.79 64.75
N LEU A 268 54.40 9.81 64.88
CA LEU A 268 54.07 11.09 65.53
C LEU A 268 54.29 12.35 64.68
N LEU A 269 54.69 12.22 63.40
CA LEU A 269 55.14 13.40 62.62
C LEU A 269 54.03 14.09 61.78
N ASP A 270 52.91 13.44 61.48
CA ASP A 270 51.80 14.06 60.72
C ASP A 270 50.41 13.94 61.37
N GLY A 271 50.30 13.27 62.52
CA GLY A 271 49.04 13.19 63.29
C GLY A 271 47.93 12.38 62.62
N GLN A 272 48.24 11.52 61.64
CA GLN A 272 47.24 10.64 61.01
C GLN A 272 47.68 9.18 61.02
N HIS A 273 46.89 8.35 61.71
CA HIS A 273 47.09 6.90 61.79
C HIS A 273 47.08 6.26 60.39
N GLY A 274 48.13 5.49 60.08
CA GLY A 274 48.15 4.52 58.97
C GLY A 274 47.20 3.31 59.15
N SER A 275 46.28 3.34 60.13
CA SER A 275 45.35 2.25 60.44
C SER A 275 43.91 2.48 59.94
N TYR A 276 43.67 3.44 59.04
CA TYR A 276 42.37 3.56 58.36
C TYR A 276 42.17 2.56 57.20
N TYR A 277 43.20 1.80 56.84
CA TYR A 277 43.07 0.56 56.07
C TYR A 277 43.17 -0.62 57.05
N GLN A 278 42.13 -0.81 57.87
CA GLN A 278 41.91 -2.13 58.45
C GLN A 278 41.69 -3.10 57.28
N THR A 279 42.64 -4.02 57.06
CA THR A 279 42.30 -5.35 56.57
C THR A 279 41.26 -5.92 57.53
N ALA A 280 39.98 -5.80 57.21
CA ALA A 280 38.95 -6.62 57.81
C ALA A 280 39.35 -8.07 57.49
N ALA A 281 39.79 -8.80 58.52
CA ALA A 281 40.25 -10.18 58.43
C ALA A 281 39.09 -11.17 58.22
N THR A 282 38.19 -10.85 57.30
CA THR A 282 37.12 -11.70 56.79
C THR A 282 37.03 -11.47 55.29
N ALA A 283 37.04 -12.55 54.51
CA ALA A 283 37.32 -12.63 53.07
C ALA A 283 36.40 -11.87 52.09
N LEU A 284 35.71 -10.80 52.50
CA LEU A 284 34.61 -10.17 51.76
C LEU A 284 34.69 -8.63 51.65
N GLY A 285 35.84 -7.99 51.95
CA GLY A 285 35.95 -6.52 51.88
C GLY A 285 37.23 -6.04 51.22
N TYR A 286 37.18 -5.71 49.93
CA TYR A 286 38.29 -5.07 49.22
C TYR A 286 37.80 -3.86 48.41
N VAL A 287 38.29 -2.68 48.80
CA VAL A 287 38.40 -1.51 47.93
C VAL A 287 39.84 -1.50 47.42
N ASP A 288 40.02 -1.67 46.11
CA ASP A 288 41.33 -1.78 45.46
C ASP A 288 41.72 -0.47 44.74
N VAL A 289 42.99 -0.36 44.32
CA VAL A 289 43.52 0.79 43.58
C VAL A 289 42.89 0.82 42.18
N ALA A 290 42.04 1.80 41.94
CA ALA A 290 41.47 1.98 40.62
C ALA A 290 42.53 2.49 39.62
N THR A 291 42.65 1.80 38.48
CA THR A 291 43.54 2.18 37.38
C THR A 291 42.83 3.00 36.29
N ALA A 292 41.59 3.42 36.53
CA ALA A 292 40.77 4.16 35.57
C ALA A 292 41.15 5.65 35.52
N ASN A 293 40.77 6.32 34.44
CA ASN A 293 41.09 7.74 34.18
C ASN A 293 40.35 8.75 35.09
N TYR A 294 39.42 8.28 35.93
CA TYR A 294 38.59 9.11 36.80
C TYR A 294 38.63 8.57 38.24
N GLY A 295 38.43 9.45 39.23
CA GLY A 295 38.34 9.07 40.64
C GLY A 295 37.26 8.01 40.82
N THR A 296 37.67 6.78 41.15
CA THR A 296 36.79 5.61 41.18
C THR A 296 37.10 4.77 42.41
N ILE A 297 36.07 4.13 42.95
CA ILE A 297 36.20 3.08 43.97
C ILE A 297 36.17 1.77 43.19
N LYS A 298 37.28 1.02 43.21
CA LYS A 298 37.33 -0.32 42.62
C LYS A 298 36.93 -1.34 43.70
N VAL A 299 35.90 -2.11 43.44
CA VAL A 299 35.60 -3.32 44.23
C VAL A 299 36.11 -4.51 43.41
N ASP A 300 36.98 -5.31 44.00
CA ASP A 300 37.53 -6.52 43.39
C ASP A 300 37.37 -7.69 44.35
N ASP A 301 37.31 -8.89 43.79
CA ASP A 301 37.27 -10.13 44.56
C ASP A 301 38.52 -10.97 44.28
N ASP A 302 39.48 -10.87 45.21
CA ASP A 302 40.77 -11.58 45.15
C ASP A 302 40.65 -13.11 45.26
N ARG A 303 39.43 -13.66 45.43
CA ARG A 303 39.19 -15.12 45.42
C ARG A 303 39.30 -15.72 44.02
N GLY A 304 39.56 -14.91 42.99
CA GLY A 304 39.70 -15.35 41.60
C GLY A 304 38.36 -15.72 40.95
N VAL A 305 37.28 -15.12 41.43
CA VAL A 305 35.93 -15.23 40.85
C VAL A 305 35.65 -14.04 39.93
N SER A 306 34.72 -14.17 38.99
CA SER A 306 34.33 -13.04 38.13
C SER A 306 33.36 -12.07 38.84
N TRP A 307 32.84 -12.46 40.00
CA TRP A 307 31.72 -11.81 40.68
C TRP A 307 32.23 -10.85 41.76
N ALA A 308 32.05 -9.54 41.55
CA ALA A 308 32.43 -8.51 42.52
C ALA A 308 31.44 -7.34 42.46
N GLY A 309 31.06 -6.77 43.60
CA GLY A 309 30.04 -5.74 43.62
C GLY A 309 29.93 -4.96 44.92
N TYR A 310 29.23 -3.84 44.84
CA TYR A 310 28.96 -2.97 45.99
C TYR A 310 27.52 -3.21 46.49
N GLY A 311 27.41 -3.88 47.64
CA GLY A 311 26.14 -4.28 48.24
C GLY A 311 25.52 -3.25 49.18
N ILE A 312 24.19 -3.20 49.24
CA ILE A 312 23.40 -2.48 50.25
C ILE A 312 22.70 -3.52 51.12
N ARG A 313 23.16 -3.66 52.37
CA ARG A 313 22.60 -4.57 53.39
C ARG A 313 22.50 -6.04 52.93
N ASP A 314 23.37 -6.43 52.00
CA ASP A 314 23.40 -7.78 51.39
C ASP A 314 22.13 -8.15 50.60
N ASP A 315 21.21 -7.22 50.36
CA ASP A 315 19.97 -7.48 49.60
C ASP A 315 20.14 -7.12 48.11
N TRP A 316 20.64 -5.90 47.85
CA TRP A 316 20.78 -5.33 46.51
C TRP A 316 22.23 -4.95 46.26
N THR A 317 22.81 -5.45 45.17
CA THR A 317 24.22 -5.27 44.84
C THR A 317 24.39 -4.66 43.46
N MET A 318 25.18 -3.58 43.37
CA MET A 318 25.74 -3.14 42.09
C MET A 318 26.82 -4.15 41.71
N MET A 319 26.46 -5.11 40.87
CA MET A 319 27.23 -6.33 40.67
C MET A 319 27.90 -6.35 39.31
N SER A 320 29.17 -6.72 39.29
CA SER A 320 29.92 -7.09 38.08
C SER A 320 30.02 -8.60 38.00
N ASP A 321 29.86 -9.15 36.80
CA ASP A 321 30.23 -10.52 36.45
C ASP A 321 31.25 -10.47 35.31
N GLY A 322 32.52 -10.47 35.72
CA GLY A 322 33.68 -10.34 34.85
C GLY A 322 33.76 -8.96 34.22
N ALA A 323 34.44 -8.88 33.08
CA ALA A 323 34.69 -7.61 32.37
C ALA A 323 33.56 -7.18 31.41
N SER A 324 32.50 -7.99 31.28
CA SER A 324 31.48 -7.84 30.23
C SER A 324 30.08 -7.55 30.77
N ASN A 325 29.77 -7.92 32.01
CA ASN A 325 28.44 -7.82 32.58
C ASN A 325 28.49 -6.96 33.84
N PHE A 326 27.55 -6.04 33.97
CA PHE A 326 27.39 -5.22 35.16
C PHE A 326 25.92 -4.85 35.35
N GLY A 327 25.45 -4.66 36.58
CA GLY A 327 24.07 -4.21 36.78
C GLY A 327 23.62 -4.16 38.24
N ILE A 328 22.30 -4.22 38.43
CA ILE A 328 21.66 -4.30 39.74
C ILE A 328 21.22 -5.75 39.97
N TYR A 329 21.75 -6.35 41.01
CA TYR A 329 21.53 -7.74 41.38
C TYR A 329 20.74 -7.82 42.69
N ASN A 330 19.73 -8.69 42.73
CA ASN A 330 19.03 -9.11 43.92
C ASN A 330 19.76 -10.32 44.49
N ASP A 331 20.60 -10.10 45.50
CA ASP A 331 21.43 -11.15 46.09
C ASP A 331 20.60 -12.13 46.92
N THR A 332 19.51 -11.64 47.53
CA THR A 332 18.57 -12.44 48.32
C THR A 332 17.89 -13.53 47.51
N ASP A 333 17.40 -13.20 46.31
CA ASP A 333 16.73 -14.17 45.42
C ASP A 333 17.64 -14.72 44.33
N ASN A 334 18.92 -14.31 44.32
CA ASN A 334 19.95 -14.71 43.36
C ASN A 334 19.52 -14.49 41.90
N GLU A 335 19.07 -13.27 41.58
CA GLU A 335 18.58 -12.87 40.27
C GLU A 335 19.03 -11.45 39.87
N TRP A 336 19.15 -11.21 38.56
CA TRP A 336 19.34 -9.85 38.06
C TRP A 336 18.00 -9.09 38.14
N ALA A 337 18.05 -7.81 38.52
CA ALA A 337 16.95 -6.87 38.27
C ALA A 337 17.23 -6.00 37.04
N ILE A 338 18.49 -5.60 36.85
CA ILE A 338 18.99 -4.93 35.65
C ILE A 338 20.32 -5.57 35.28
N LEU A 339 20.47 -6.02 34.03
CA LEU A 339 21.72 -6.55 33.51
C LEU A 339 22.17 -5.74 32.30
N CYS A 340 23.32 -5.07 32.40
CA CYS A 340 23.95 -4.34 31.31
C CYS A 340 25.09 -5.18 30.73
N ARG A 341 25.03 -5.49 29.43
CA ARG A 341 26.15 -6.13 28.72
C ARG A 341 26.99 -5.11 27.97
N ARG A 342 28.30 -5.24 28.06
CA ARG A 342 29.25 -4.35 27.39
C ARG A 342 29.07 -4.42 25.87
N ASN A 343 28.74 -3.29 25.25
CA ASN A 343 28.44 -3.17 23.81
C ASN A 343 27.29 -4.08 23.32
N ALA A 344 26.33 -4.39 24.20
CA ALA A 344 25.17 -5.21 23.87
C ALA A 344 23.94 -4.73 24.65
N GLU A 345 22.91 -5.57 24.79
CA GLU A 345 21.65 -5.16 25.42
C GLU A 345 21.77 -4.82 26.91
N VAL A 346 20.87 -3.94 27.36
CA VAL A 346 20.52 -3.75 28.77
C VAL A 346 19.16 -4.38 28.99
N GLU A 347 19.07 -5.31 29.93
CA GLU A 347 17.88 -6.12 30.20
C GLU A 347 17.26 -5.72 31.55
N LEU A 348 15.92 -5.71 31.60
CA LEU A 348 15.11 -5.46 32.78
C LEU A 348 14.36 -6.75 33.15
N TYR A 349 14.47 -7.17 34.40
CA TYR A 349 13.93 -8.43 34.90
C TYR A 349 12.85 -8.22 35.95
N HIS A 350 11.93 -9.17 36.03
CA HIS A 350 10.98 -9.31 37.14
C HIS A 350 10.75 -10.78 37.45
N ASN A 351 11.07 -11.20 38.68
CA ASN A 351 10.90 -12.58 39.17
C ASN A 351 11.57 -13.59 38.23
N GLY A 352 12.85 -13.38 37.98
CA GLY A 352 13.73 -14.23 37.17
C GLY A 352 13.47 -14.20 35.66
N SER A 353 12.54 -13.37 35.19
CA SER A 353 12.14 -13.32 33.78
C SER A 353 12.36 -11.93 33.18
N GLU A 354 13.09 -11.89 32.06
CA GLU A 354 13.30 -10.67 31.28
C GLU A 354 11.96 -10.12 30.76
N LYS A 355 11.70 -8.84 31.04
CA LYS A 355 10.49 -8.12 30.64
C LYS A 355 10.73 -7.07 29.58
N ALA A 356 11.94 -6.54 29.47
CA ALA A 356 12.31 -5.63 28.40
C ALA A 356 13.82 -5.54 28.23
N TYR A 357 14.27 -5.13 27.04
CA TYR A 357 15.68 -4.95 26.75
C TYR A 357 15.93 -3.95 25.62
N THR A 358 17.15 -3.43 25.51
CA THR A 358 17.57 -2.53 24.43
C THR A 358 18.28 -3.27 23.31
N GLN A 359 18.08 -2.88 22.05
CA GLN A 359 18.92 -3.28 20.91
C GLN A 359 19.27 -2.06 20.06
N SER A 360 20.10 -2.26 19.02
CA SER A 360 20.38 -1.23 18.01
C SER A 360 19.08 -0.62 17.42
N GLY A 361 18.04 -1.44 17.28
CA GLY A 361 16.72 -1.05 16.78
C GLY A 361 15.81 -0.33 17.78
N GLY A 362 16.19 -0.21 19.07
CA GLY A 362 15.42 0.51 20.08
C GLY A 362 15.15 -0.28 21.36
N PHE A 363 13.94 -0.15 21.91
CA PHE A 363 13.53 -0.76 23.19
C PHE A 363 12.42 -1.79 22.98
N TYR A 364 12.66 -3.02 23.41
CA TYR A 364 11.79 -4.17 23.19
C TYR A 364 11.14 -4.60 24.50
N VAL A 365 9.85 -4.94 24.46
CA VAL A 365 9.08 -5.40 25.62
C VAL A 365 8.66 -6.86 25.41
N ASN A 366 9.03 -7.73 26.34
CA ASN A 366 8.56 -9.11 26.40
C ASN A 366 7.21 -9.15 27.14
N GLY A 367 6.12 -9.21 26.38
CA GLY A 367 4.76 -9.30 26.91
C GLY A 367 3.92 -8.07 26.56
N THR A 368 3.17 -7.56 27.52
CA THR A 368 2.21 -6.47 27.31
C THR A 368 2.74 -5.14 27.81
N MET A 369 2.59 -4.09 27.00
CA MET A 369 2.76 -2.69 27.41
C MET A 369 1.41 -2.05 27.68
N THR A 370 1.21 -1.49 28.88
CA THR A 370 -0.01 -0.78 29.27
C THR A 370 0.33 0.66 29.64
N ALA A 371 -0.25 1.63 28.94
CA ALA A 371 -0.10 3.06 29.23
C ALA A 371 -1.37 3.61 29.91
N SER A 372 -1.22 4.29 31.05
CA SER A 372 -2.35 4.97 31.73
C SER A 372 -2.74 6.31 31.09
N GLY A 373 -1.94 6.77 30.11
CA GLY A 373 -2.18 7.95 29.29
C GLY A 373 -2.00 7.64 27.80
N ASN A 374 -1.53 8.62 27.03
CA ASN A 374 -1.34 8.47 25.60
C ASN A 374 -0.01 7.80 25.24
N VAL A 375 -0.01 7.00 24.18
CA VAL A 375 1.21 6.61 23.43
C VAL A 375 1.31 7.56 22.24
N THR A 376 2.31 8.44 22.23
CA THR A 376 2.46 9.47 21.19
C THR A 376 3.66 9.18 20.30
N ALA A 377 3.53 9.45 18.99
CA ALA A 377 4.60 9.39 18.01
C ALA A 377 4.76 10.77 17.34
N TYR A 378 5.99 11.11 16.92
CA TYR A 378 6.23 12.34 16.17
C TYR A 378 5.50 12.30 14.83
N SER A 379 4.72 13.34 14.53
CA SER A 379 3.99 13.49 13.26
C SER A 379 3.93 14.95 12.80
N ASP A 380 4.80 15.81 13.32
CA ASP A 380 4.92 17.21 12.92
C ASP A 380 5.39 17.30 11.46
N GLU A 381 4.83 18.24 10.69
CA GLU A 381 5.18 18.46 9.28
C GLU A 381 6.68 18.75 9.10
N LYS A 382 7.32 19.43 10.07
CA LYS A 382 8.76 19.75 10.03
C LYS A 382 9.68 18.53 10.13
N LEU A 383 9.12 17.38 10.52
CA LEU A 383 9.82 16.12 10.66
C LEU A 383 9.50 15.17 9.48
N LYS A 384 8.86 15.67 8.42
CA LYS A 384 8.44 14.89 7.24
C LYS A 384 8.84 15.61 5.96
N ASP A 385 9.39 14.85 5.02
CA ASP A 385 9.65 15.27 3.65
C ASP A 385 8.91 14.32 2.68
N ASN A 386 8.78 14.71 1.41
CA ASN A 386 8.13 13.90 0.36
C ASN A 386 6.72 13.42 0.76
N ILE A 387 5.89 14.34 1.25
CA ILE A 387 4.52 14.04 1.69
C ILE A 387 3.62 13.86 0.46
N GLU A 388 3.17 12.63 0.22
CA GLU A 388 2.28 12.27 -0.89
C GLU A 388 0.93 11.73 -0.39
N PRO A 389 -0.19 11.98 -1.11
CA PRO A 389 -1.47 11.38 -0.79
C PRO A 389 -1.45 9.85 -0.88
N ILE A 390 -2.26 9.16 -0.06
CA ILE A 390 -2.40 7.70 -0.17
C ILE A 390 -3.28 7.38 -1.37
N GLU A 391 -2.64 6.93 -2.46
CA GLU A 391 -3.35 6.52 -3.66
C GLU A 391 -4.11 5.19 -3.49
N ASN A 392 -5.23 5.09 -4.20
CA ASN A 392 -6.10 3.90 -4.27
C ASN A 392 -6.46 3.31 -2.89
N PRO A 393 -6.93 4.12 -1.93
CA PRO A 393 -7.07 3.69 -0.54
C PRO A 393 -8.12 2.57 -0.37
N ILE A 394 -9.18 2.56 -1.19
CA ILE A 394 -10.22 1.52 -1.22
C ILE A 394 -9.65 0.17 -1.67
N GLU A 395 -8.89 0.13 -2.77
CA GLU A 395 -8.31 -1.12 -3.26
C GLU A 395 -7.25 -1.65 -2.31
N LYS A 396 -6.44 -0.76 -1.72
CA LYS A 396 -5.47 -1.13 -0.68
C LYS A 396 -6.18 -1.73 0.54
N ILE A 397 -7.19 -1.07 1.11
CA ILE A 397 -7.85 -1.62 2.31
C ILE A 397 -8.62 -2.92 2.02
N LYS A 398 -9.21 -3.08 0.82
CA LYS A 398 -9.89 -4.32 0.40
C LYS A 398 -8.93 -5.50 0.27
N ALA A 399 -7.66 -5.26 -0.02
CA ALA A 399 -6.63 -6.30 -0.09
C ALA A 399 -6.15 -6.76 1.30
N ILE A 400 -6.46 -6.03 2.37
CA ILE A 400 -6.10 -6.39 3.75
C ILE A 400 -7.27 -7.13 4.41
N GLN A 401 -7.00 -8.33 4.91
CA GLN A 401 -8.01 -9.15 5.58
C GLN A 401 -7.91 -9.03 7.11
N GLY A 402 -9.00 -8.61 7.75
CA GLY A 402 -9.19 -8.78 9.18
C GLY A 402 -9.42 -10.26 9.52
N VAL A 403 -8.63 -10.80 10.43
CA VAL A 403 -8.65 -12.22 10.81
C VAL A 403 -8.74 -12.39 12.33
N THR A 404 -9.25 -13.55 12.75
CA THR A 404 -9.07 -14.03 14.14
C THR A 404 -8.12 -15.22 14.13
N PHE A 405 -7.25 -15.29 15.13
CA PHE A 405 -6.21 -16.32 15.22
C PHE A 405 -5.90 -16.62 16.69
N ASN A 406 -5.21 -17.74 16.93
CA ASN A 406 -4.63 -18.05 18.23
C ASN A 406 -3.11 -17.88 18.12
N ARG A 407 -2.50 -17.16 19.06
CA ARG A 407 -1.03 -17.03 19.14
C ARG A 407 -0.45 -18.30 19.77
N ASN A 408 0.32 -19.08 19.01
CA ASN A 408 0.87 -20.37 19.45
C ASN A 408 2.21 -20.24 20.22
N ASP A 409 2.76 -19.04 20.29
CA ASP A 409 3.95 -18.66 21.04
C ASP A 409 3.63 -18.13 22.45
N ILE A 410 2.35 -17.94 22.78
CA ILE A 410 1.88 -17.47 24.08
C ILE A 410 1.19 -18.63 24.80
N GLU A 411 1.50 -18.80 26.08
CA GLU A 411 0.88 -19.82 26.92
C GLU A 411 -0.66 -19.70 26.90
N GLY A 412 -1.34 -20.84 26.74
CA GLY A 412 -2.81 -20.91 26.66
C GLY A 412 -3.39 -20.63 25.27
N ASN A 413 -2.57 -20.33 24.26
CA ASN A 413 -2.98 -20.08 22.88
C ASN A 413 -4.15 -19.08 22.76
N PRO A 414 -4.04 -17.88 23.35
CA PRO A 414 -5.15 -16.95 23.45
C PRO A 414 -5.68 -16.57 22.06
N LYS A 415 -7.01 -16.56 21.93
CA LYS A 415 -7.69 -16.09 20.72
C LYS A 415 -7.65 -14.57 20.64
N GLN A 416 -7.21 -14.04 19.51
CA GLN A 416 -7.05 -12.63 19.23
C GLN A 416 -7.63 -12.27 17.85
N THR A 417 -7.75 -10.97 17.59
CA THR A 417 -8.17 -10.42 16.29
C THR A 417 -7.13 -9.43 15.80
N GLY A 418 -6.93 -9.36 14.49
CA GLY A 418 -5.95 -8.47 13.89
C GLY A 418 -5.77 -8.75 12.40
N VAL A 419 -4.55 -8.55 11.92
CA VAL A 419 -4.16 -8.74 10.51
C VAL A 419 -2.95 -9.66 10.41
N ILE A 420 -2.72 -10.25 9.24
CA ILE A 420 -1.50 -11.02 8.94
C ILE A 420 -0.45 -10.06 8.37
N ALA A 421 0.70 -9.94 9.05
CA ALA A 421 1.75 -8.98 8.67
C ALA A 421 2.21 -9.14 7.21
N GLN A 422 2.33 -10.37 6.71
CA GLN A 422 2.72 -10.66 5.32
C GLN A 422 1.67 -10.21 4.29
N GLN A 423 0.39 -10.14 4.67
CA GLN A 423 -0.65 -9.59 3.80
C GLN A 423 -0.57 -8.07 3.76
N VAL A 424 -0.40 -7.45 4.93
CA VAL A 424 -0.22 -5.99 5.04
C VAL A 424 1.01 -5.53 4.26
N GLU A 425 2.14 -6.23 4.38
CA GLU A 425 3.40 -5.88 3.70
C GLU A 425 3.26 -5.78 2.17
N ARG A 426 2.39 -6.58 1.55
CA ARG A 426 2.18 -6.53 0.09
C ARG A 426 1.46 -5.27 -0.38
N VAL A 427 0.82 -4.55 0.54
CA VAL A 427 -0.12 -3.45 0.25
C VAL A 427 0.32 -2.13 0.87
N LEU A 428 0.84 -2.20 2.10
CA LEU A 428 1.31 -1.08 2.92
C LEU A 428 2.60 -1.53 3.65
N PRO A 429 3.72 -1.71 2.94
CA PRO A 429 4.98 -2.18 3.52
C PRO A 429 5.54 -1.22 4.59
N GLU A 430 5.18 0.05 4.54
CA GLU A 430 5.69 1.12 5.41
C GLU A 430 5.28 0.96 6.88
N VAL A 431 4.28 0.10 7.17
CA VAL A 431 3.84 -0.20 8.55
C VAL A 431 4.33 -1.55 9.05
N VAL A 432 5.16 -2.27 8.28
CA VAL A 432 5.65 -3.59 8.63
C VAL A 432 7.16 -3.54 8.87
N GLU A 433 7.57 -3.97 10.05
CA GLU A 433 8.99 -4.16 10.37
C GLU A 433 9.30 -5.65 10.44
N THR A 434 10.54 -6.02 10.15
CA THR A 434 11.02 -7.41 10.26
C THR A 434 12.23 -7.42 11.19
N ASP A 435 12.18 -8.22 12.25
CA ASP A 435 13.31 -8.36 13.18
C ASP A 435 14.44 -9.24 12.59
N GLU A 436 15.56 -9.33 13.31
CA GLU A 436 16.74 -10.12 12.91
C GLU A 436 16.44 -11.62 12.75
N LYS A 437 15.34 -12.12 13.33
CA LYS A 437 14.90 -13.52 13.26
C LYS A 437 13.89 -13.73 12.12
N GLY A 438 13.57 -12.70 11.35
CA GLY A 438 12.60 -12.75 10.26
C GLY A 438 11.14 -12.66 10.71
N ILE A 439 10.87 -12.34 11.97
CA ILE A 439 9.51 -12.17 12.50
C ILE A 439 9.03 -10.78 12.12
N LYS A 440 7.82 -10.71 11.53
CA LYS A 440 7.21 -9.45 11.09
C LYS A 440 6.26 -8.89 12.13
N THR A 441 6.36 -7.59 12.38
CA THR A 441 5.46 -6.82 13.27
C THR A 441 4.68 -5.79 12.46
N VAL A 442 3.58 -5.27 13.02
CA VAL A 442 2.75 -4.25 12.36
C VAL A 442 2.60 -3.05 13.27
N ALA A 443 2.96 -1.87 12.75
CA ALA A 443 2.70 -0.57 13.37
C ALA A 443 1.23 -0.19 13.20
N TYR A 444 0.33 -0.82 13.97
CA TYR A 444 -1.13 -0.62 13.87
C TYR A 444 -1.57 0.85 13.89
N GLY A 445 -0.92 1.70 14.69
CA GLY A 445 -1.22 3.14 14.74
C GLY A 445 -0.97 3.85 13.40
N ASN A 446 0.02 3.40 12.63
CA ASN A 446 0.37 4.01 11.35
C ASN A 446 -0.62 3.61 10.23
N MET A 447 -1.39 2.53 10.41
CA MET A 447 -2.45 2.13 9.47
C MET A 447 -3.61 3.14 9.42
N VAL A 448 -3.74 4.00 10.44
CA VAL A 448 -4.84 4.97 10.53
C VAL A 448 -4.87 5.92 9.33
N GLY A 449 -3.73 6.29 8.76
CA GLY A 449 -3.67 7.12 7.55
C GLY A 449 -4.44 6.50 6.38
N LEU A 450 -4.22 5.21 6.11
CA LEU A 450 -4.93 4.47 5.07
C LEU A 450 -6.44 4.37 5.37
N LEU A 451 -6.80 4.12 6.62
CA LEU A 451 -8.20 4.02 7.04
C LEU A 451 -8.95 5.35 6.85
N VAL A 452 -8.31 6.49 7.16
CA VAL A 452 -8.88 7.82 6.97
C VAL A 452 -9.20 8.09 5.50
N GLU A 453 -8.23 7.86 4.60
CA GLU A 453 -8.45 8.08 3.17
C GLU A 453 -9.44 7.07 2.56
N ALA A 454 -9.47 5.83 3.04
CA ALA A 454 -10.45 4.85 2.61
C ALA A 454 -11.88 5.26 3.01
N ILE A 455 -12.10 5.71 4.25
CA ILE A 455 -13.41 6.19 4.70
C ILE A 455 -13.83 7.44 3.93
N ARG A 456 -12.90 8.36 3.69
CA ARG A 456 -13.18 9.57 2.91
C ARG A 456 -13.62 9.22 1.49
N LYS A 457 -12.88 8.36 0.80
CA LYS A 457 -13.23 7.92 -0.56
C LYS A 457 -14.55 7.15 -0.60
N GLN A 458 -14.82 6.31 0.39
CA GLN A 458 -16.10 5.61 0.53
C GLN A 458 -17.26 6.59 0.72
N GLN A 459 -17.06 7.67 1.48
CA GLN A 459 -18.08 8.70 1.68
C GLN A 459 -18.38 9.45 0.37
N ASP A 460 -17.36 9.78 -0.42
CA ASP A 460 -17.53 10.41 -1.74
C ASP A 460 -18.38 9.52 -2.67
N GLU A 461 -18.10 8.21 -2.73
CA GLU A 461 -18.88 7.25 -3.52
C GLU A 461 -20.35 7.15 -3.05
N ILE A 462 -20.58 7.20 -1.73
CA ILE A 462 -21.94 7.18 -1.18
C ILE A 462 -22.72 8.45 -1.56
N GLU A 463 -22.08 9.61 -1.57
CA GLU A 463 -22.71 10.87 -1.95
C GLU A 463 -23.05 10.89 -3.44
N GLU A 464 -22.16 10.39 -4.29
CA GLU A 464 -22.41 10.23 -5.72
C GLU A 464 -23.60 9.28 -5.98
N LEU A 465 -23.63 8.12 -5.30
CA LEU A 465 -24.74 7.17 -5.41
C LEU A 465 -26.07 7.77 -4.95
N ARG A 466 -26.08 8.59 -3.89
CA ARG A 466 -27.29 9.28 -3.42
C ARG A 466 -27.78 10.31 -4.41
N ALA A 467 -26.89 11.10 -5.00
CA ALA A 467 -27.24 12.09 -6.01
C ALA A 467 -27.93 11.45 -7.23
N ILE A 468 -27.47 10.25 -7.64
CA ILE A 468 -28.09 9.48 -8.73
C ILE A 468 -29.50 8.97 -8.36
N LEU A 469 -29.75 8.67 -7.09
CA LEU A 469 -31.04 8.15 -6.62
C LEU A 469 -32.07 9.27 -6.35
N GLU A 470 -31.62 10.49 -6.05
CA GLU A 470 -32.45 11.64 -5.71
C GLU A 470 -32.73 12.58 -6.90
N GLY A 471 -31.97 12.47 -7.99
CA GLY A 471 -32.19 13.17 -9.26
C GLY A 471 -32.96 12.32 -10.27
#